data_AF-A0A2W4MA55-F1
#
_entry.id   AF-A0A2W4MA55-F1
#
_cell.length_a   1.000
_cell.length_b   1.000
_cell.length_c   1.000
_cell.angle_alpha   90.00
_cell.angle_beta   90.00
_cell.angle_gamma   90.00
#
_symmetry.space_group_name_H-M   'P 1'
#
loop_
_entity.id
_entity.type
_entity.pdbx_description
1 polymer ?
#
loop_
_entity_poly.entity_id
_entity_poly.type
_entity_poly.pdbx_seq_one_letter_code
_entity_poly.pdbx_strand_id
1 'polypeptide(L)'
;MVVNYISSLLDGKVLNILLHFYKRLKETPLLLGYIIVGLAVTFGIRGFQGFAVALKNLLLLLIWALIIRIMTEDSPAPVKVKNPKLELCVGFTFFVYNLIIAVLVHNYVKNASFASKVHSFGEFMRDIFLFYNLNYKTATVISGNLMNAIIVTILITIPMILIYVLMGYKFRGMGFNRGHWKLTFVLIALSVLLGIYEGLYKKADYKLLIVVYFIHIFINGLPEELFYRGFLLSRLEAVLNNSLNALVISSILFSAGHIPSRVIQYNSSIWYALLDVFSLEQPTGLIWGYLYLRTRSIIPGMLWHASFTILGLIFLGL
;
A
#
# COMPACT_ATOMS: atom_id res chain seq x y z
N MET A 1 15.83 37.10 -12.48
CA MET A 1 14.40 37.44 -12.26
C MET A 1 13.52 36.21 -12.04
N VAL A 2 13.59 35.17 -12.87
CA VAL A 2 12.75 33.95 -12.74
C VAL A 2 13.01 33.16 -11.44
N VAL A 3 14.27 33.05 -11.00
CA VAL A 3 14.62 32.32 -9.76
C VAL A 3 14.05 33.01 -8.50
N ASN A 4 14.08 34.34 -8.42
CA ASN A 4 13.55 35.09 -7.27
C ASN A 4 12.02 35.06 -7.21
N TYR A 5 11.34 34.93 -8.35
CA TYR A 5 9.88 34.82 -8.40
C TYR A 5 9.38 33.41 -8.02
N ILE A 6 10.13 32.37 -8.38
CA ILE A 6 9.83 30.99 -7.97
C ILE A 6 10.09 30.79 -6.48
N SER A 7 11.14 31.42 -5.93
CA SER A 7 11.44 31.41 -4.49
C SER A 7 10.30 32.00 -3.67
N SER A 8 9.82 33.21 -4.00
CA SER A 8 8.80 33.89 -3.18
C SER A 8 7.41 33.24 -3.27
N LEU A 9 7.07 32.60 -4.39
CA LEU A 9 5.81 31.87 -4.55
C LEU A 9 5.80 30.51 -3.85
N LEU A 10 6.95 29.83 -3.78
CA LEU A 10 7.08 28.55 -3.09
C LEU A 10 7.04 28.73 -1.57
N ASP A 11 7.66 29.82 -1.05
CA ASP A 11 7.75 30.06 0.39
C ASP A 11 6.36 30.24 1.03
N GLY A 12 5.46 31.01 0.40
CA GLY A 12 4.10 31.19 0.91
C GLY A 12 3.23 29.93 0.79
N LYS A 13 3.28 29.23 -0.34
CA LYS A 13 2.41 28.08 -0.61
C LYS A 13 2.78 26.86 0.23
N VAL A 14 4.07 26.55 0.36
CA VAL A 14 4.56 25.43 1.17
C VAL A 14 4.25 25.68 2.65
N LEU A 15 4.53 26.89 3.15
CA LEU A 15 4.21 27.26 4.52
C LEU A 15 2.72 27.12 4.81
N ASN A 16 1.84 27.59 3.92
CA ASN A 16 0.39 27.45 4.07
C ASN A 16 -0.05 25.97 4.12
N ILE A 17 0.58 25.09 3.33
CA ILE A 17 0.33 23.65 3.38
C ILE A 17 0.80 23.05 4.70
N LEU A 18 1.98 23.43 5.19
CA LEU A 18 2.51 22.95 6.47
C LEU A 18 1.65 23.41 7.65
N LEU A 19 1.22 24.67 7.67
CA LEU A 19 0.28 25.21 8.65
C LEU A 19 -1.06 24.47 8.58
N HIS A 20 -1.53 24.14 7.38
CA HIS A 20 -2.72 23.32 7.21
C HIS A 20 -2.53 21.92 7.82
N PHE A 21 -1.41 21.24 7.56
CA PHE A 21 -1.14 19.92 8.17
C PHE A 21 -1.05 20.00 9.69
N TYR A 22 -0.38 21.02 10.23
CA TYR A 22 -0.32 21.26 11.67
C TYR A 22 -1.71 21.46 12.28
N LYS A 23 -2.54 22.29 11.66
CA LYS A 23 -3.93 22.52 12.08
C LYS A 23 -4.74 21.22 12.05
N ARG A 24 -4.66 20.46 10.95
CA ARG A 24 -5.38 19.18 10.81
C ARG A 24 -4.91 18.12 11.82
N LEU A 25 -3.62 18.08 12.12
CA LEU A 25 -3.07 17.18 13.13
C LEU A 25 -3.63 17.50 14.53
N LYS A 26 -3.71 18.79 14.89
CA LYS A 26 -4.33 19.23 16.15
C LYS A 26 -5.83 18.93 16.22
N GLU A 27 -6.54 19.11 15.11
CA GLU A 27 -7.98 18.85 15.03
C GLU A 27 -8.34 17.35 14.99
N THR A 28 -7.35 16.48 14.77
CA THR A 28 -7.56 15.03 14.60
C THR A 28 -6.80 14.25 15.68
N PRO A 29 -7.35 14.15 16.90
CA PRO A 29 -6.67 13.51 18.02
C PRO A 29 -6.28 12.05 17.74
N LEU A 30 -7.05 11.34 16.90
CA LEU A 30 -6.72 9.96 16.53
C LEU A 30 -5.43 9.85 15.71
N LEU A 31 -5.18 10.79 14.80
CA LEU A 31 -3.94 10.81 14.01
C LEU A 31 -2.74 11.17 14.88
N LEU A 32 -2.89 12.16 15.76
CA LEU A 32 -1.85 12.52 16.72
C LEU A 32 -1.54 11.35 17.67
N GLY A 33 -2.58 10.71 18.20
CA GLY A 33 -2.45 9.52 19.05
C GLY A 33 -1.75 8.38 18.32
N TYR A 34 -2.12 8.10 17.06
CA TYR A 34 -1.45 7.09 16.24
C TYR A 34 0.05 7.38 16.05
N ILE A 35 0.43 8.63 15.80
CA ILE A 35 1.85 9.01 15.66
C ILE A 35 2.60 8.81 16.99
N ILE A 36 2.04 9.26 18.12
CA ILE A 36 2.67 9.13 19.44
C ILE A 36 2.83 7.66 19.81
N VAL A 37 1.75 6.88 19.72
CA VAL A 37 1.77 5.44 20.02
C VAL A 37 2.73 4.73 19.08
N GLY A 38 2.71 5.05 17.79
CA GLY A 38 3.57 4.40 16.82
C GLY A 38 5.05 4.67 17.03
N LEU A 39 5.43 5.90 17.43
CA LEU A 39 6.80 6.19 17.85
C LEU A 39 7.21 5.40 19.09
N ALA A 40 6.34 5.35 20.11
CA ALA A 40 6.60 4.60 21.34
C ALA A 40 6.73 3.09 21.08
N VAL A 41 5.87 2.53 20.22
CA VAL A 41 5.90 1.13 19.84
C VAL A 41 7.15 0.80 19.02
N THR A 42 7.50 1.62 18.03
CA THR A 42 8.74 1.39 17.26
C THR A 42 9.97 1.47 18.16
N PHE A 43 10.01 2.41 19.11
CA PHE A 43 11.05 2.43 20.14
C PHE A 43 11.05 1.16 20.99
N GLY A 44 9.89 0.70 21.46
CA GLY A 44 9.79 -0.52 22.27
C GLY A 44 10.26 -1.79 21.54
N ILE A 45 10.01 -1.89 20.24
CA ILE A 45 10.39 -3.07 19.43
C ILE A 45 11.88 -3.02 19.01
N ARG A 46 12.41 -1.83 18.69
CA ARG A 46 13.68 -1.67 17.96
C ARG A 46 14.71 -0.79 18.68
N GLY A 47 14.39 -0.30 19.87
CA GLY A 47 15.23 0.63 20.64
C GLY A 47 15.42 1.99 19.97
N PHE A 48 16.52 2.66 20.32
CA PHE A 48 16.85 4.00 19.81
C PHE A 48 17.06 4.04 18.30
N GLN A 49 17.59 2.96 17.71
CA GLN A 49 17.80 2.89 16.26
C GLN A 49 16.46 2.94 15.51
N GLY A 50 15.48 2.14 15.93
CA GLY A 50 14.16 2.18 15.32
C GLY A 50 13.42 3.49 15.56
N PHE A 51 13.58 4.11 16.73
CA PHE A 51 13.03 5.44 16.97
C PHE A 51 13.61 6.49 16.01
N ALA A 52 14.93 6.48 15.79
CA ALA A 52 15.58 7.37 14.83
C ALA A 52 15.09 7.12 13.39
N VAL A 53 14.91 5.86 12.98
CA VAL A 53 14.33 5.52 11.68
C VAL A 53 12.88 5.98 11.56
N ALA A 54 12.06 5.80 12.60
CA ALA A 54 10.67 6.25 12.61
C ALA A 54 10.56 7.78 12.48
N LEU A 55 11.44 8.55 13.12
CA LEU A 55 11.49 10.01 12.95
C LEU A 55 11.84 10.41 11.50
N LYS A 56 12.82 9.74 10.89
CA LYS A 56 13.15 9.96 9.46
C LYS A 56 11.98 9.58 8.55
N ASN A 57 11.29 8.50 8.85
CA ASN A 57 10.14 8.05 8.07
C ASN A 57 8.90 8.95 8.24
N LEU A 58 8.72 9.58 9.40
CA LEU A 58 7.74 10.66 9.57
C LEU A 58 8.07 11.90 8.73
N LEU A 59 9.35 12.26 8.62
CA LEU A 59 9.77 13.35 7.72
C LEU A 59 9.49 12.99 6.25
N LEU A 60 9.82 11.76 5.83
CA LEU A 60 9.49 11.28 4.49
C LEU A 60 7.97 11.26 4.25
N LEU A 61 7.18 10.81 5.24
CA LEU A 61 5.72 10.83 5.16
C LEU A 61 5.19 12.25 4.90
N LEU A 62 5.76 13.26 5.58
CA LEU A 62 5.42 14.67 5.35
C LEU A 62 5.80 15.13 3.94
N ILE A 63 6.98 14.76 3.45
CA ILE A 63 7.44 15.09 2.08
C ILE A 63 6.48 14.49 1.04
N TRP A 64 6.13 13.21 1.18
CA TRP A 64 5.17 12.56 0.30
C TRP A 64 3.80 13.24 0.34
N ALA A 65 3.29 13.55 1.54
CA ALA A 65 2.01 14.23 1.70
C ALA A 65 2.02 15.64 1.08
N LEU A 66 3.15 16.35 1.15
CA LEU A 66 3.35 17.65 0.51
C LEU A 66 3.30 17.55 -1.01
N ILE A 67 4.04 16.61 -1.60
CA ILE A 67 4.05 16.37 -3.06
C ILE A 67 2.64 16.05 -3.55
N ILE A 68 1.97 15.10 -2.90
CA ILE A 68 0.58 14.75 -3.23
C ILE A 68 -0.30 15.99 -3.15
N ARG A 69 -0.20 16.78 -2.08
CA ARG A 69 -1.04 17.96 -1.89
C ARG A 69 -0.84 19.02 -2.96
N ILE A 70 0.40 19.31 -3.32
CA ILE A 70 0.75 20.30 -4.35
C ILE A 70 0.21 19.86 -5.71
N MET A 71 0.24 18.56 -6.01
CA MET A 71 -0.20 18.02 -7.31
C MET A 71 -1.69 17.67 -7.37
N THR A 72 -2.45 17.93 -6.30
CA THR A 72 -3.89 17.61 -6.18
C THR A 72 -4.68 18.76 -5.54
N GLU A 73 -4.40 20.00 -5.92
CA GLU A 73 -4.99 21.21 -5.32
C GLU A 73 -6.51 21.07 -5.11
N ASP A 74 -7.21 20.59 -6.14
CA ASP A 74 -8.62 20.22 -6.04
C ASP A 74 -8.77 18.76 -5.60
N SER A 75 -9.32 18.57 -4.40
CA SER A 75 -9.70 17.24 -3.92
C SER A 75 -11.12 16.91 -4.39
N PRO A 76 -11.34 15.80 -5.11
CA PRO A 76 -12.68 15.41 -5.51
C PRO A 76 -13.57 15.15 -4.29
N ALA A 77 -14.88 15.34 -4.46
CA ALA A 77 -15.86 15.04 -3.42
C ALA A 77 -15.77 13.57 -2.97
N PRO A 78 -16.06 13.27 -1.69
CA PRO A 78 -16.14 11.91 -1.19
C PRO A 78 -17.08 11.03 -2.02
N VAL A 79 -16.77 9.74 -2.07
CA VAL A 79 -17.63 8.77 -2.77
C VAL A 79 -18.95 8.64 -2.02
N LYS A 80 -20.07 8.75 -2.75
CA LYS A 80 -21.40 8.56 -2.16
C LYS A 80 -21.62 7.07 -1.86
N VAL A 81 -21.66 6.74 -0.58
CA VAL A 81 -21.94 5.39 -0.08
C VAL A 81 -23.45 5.24 0.14
N LYS A 82 -24.06 4.17 -0.38
CA LYS A 82 -25.52 3.96 -0.32
C LYS A 82 -25.98 3.59 1.09
N ASN A 83 -25.37 2.57 1.68
CA ASN A 83 -25.73 2.06 3.01
C ASN A 83 -24.48 1.95 3.92
N PRO A 84 -23.96 3.06 4.45
CA PRO A 84 -22.63 3.10 5.07
C PRO A 84 -22.39 2.04 6.16
N LYS A 85 -23.33 1.84 7.08
CA LYS A 85 -23.18 0.89 8.18
C LYS A 85 -23.19 -0.58 7.71
N LEU A 86 -24.13 -0.94 6.83
CA LEU A 86 -24.23 -2.30 6.29
C LEU A 86 -23.02 -2.64 5.41
N GLU A 87 -22.64 -1.73 4.52
CA GLU A 87 -21.48 -1.93 3.65
C GLU A 87 -20.18 -2.03 4.45
N LEU A 88 -20.05 -1.24 5.52
CA LEU A 88 -18.91 -1.35 6.43
C LEU A 88 -18.88 -2.71 7.15
N CYS A 89 -20.03 -3.24 7.59
CA CYS A 89 -20.12 -4.57 8.17
C CYS A 89 -19.69 -5.67 7.18
N VAL A 90 -20.11 -5.57 5.91
CA VAL A 90 -19.62 -6.45 4.83
C VAL A 90 -18.11 -6.30 4.65
N GLY A 91 -17.58 -5.07 4.68
CA GLY A 91 -16.15 -4.80 4.60
C GLY A 91 -15.34 -5.45 5.73
N PHE A 92 -15.82 -5.37 6.97
CA PHE A 92 -15.19 -6.06 8.11
C PHE A 92 -15.28 -7.57 8.00
N THR A 93 -16.40 -8.10 7.52
CA THR A 93 -16.55 -9.54 7.26
C THR A 93 -15.54 -10.01 6.20
N PHE A 94 -15.37 -9.23 5.13
CA PHE A 94 -14.39 -9.50 4.08
C PHE A 94 -12.94 -9.37 4.59
N PHE A 95 -12.66 -8.43 5.50
CA PHE A 95 -11.36 -8.34 6.18
C PHE A 95 -11.03 -9.62 6.97
N VAL A 96 -11.97 -10.13 7.76
CA VAL A 96 -11.79 -11.39 8.51
C VAL A 96 -11.60 -12.56 7.55
N TYR A 97 -12.38 -12.62 6.46
CA TYR A 97 -12.17 -13.59 5.40
C TYR A 97 -10.74 -13.53 4.83
N ASN A 98 -10.22 -12.33 4.52
CA ASN A 98 -8.85 -12.16 4.00
C ASN A 98 -7.79 -12.63 5.01
N LEU A 99 -7.98 -12.41 6.31
CA LEU A 99 -7.07 -12.94 7.33
C LEU A 99 -7.05 -14.47 7.35
N ILE A 100 -8.22 -15.10 7.26
CA ILE A 100 -8.34 -16.57 7.20
C ILE A 100 -7.66 -17.10 5.93
N ILE A 101 -7.95 -16.50 4.77
CA ILE A 101 -7.32 -16.89 3.50
C ILE A 101 -5.80 -16.71 3.57
N ALA A 102 -5.30 -15.62 4.13
CA ALA A 102 -3.86 -15.41 4.30
C ALA A 102 -3.22 -16.51 5.15
N VAL A 103 -3.85 -16.90 6.28
CA VAL A 103 -3.38 -18.02 7.11
C VAL A 103 -3.36 -19.33 6.30
N LEU A 104 -4.43 -19.63 5.57
CA LEU A 104 -4.53 -20.86 4.78
C LEU A 104 -3.50 -20.89 3.64
N VAL A 105 -3.36 -19.80 2.89
CA VAL A 105 -2.42 -19.68 1.78
C VAL A 105 -0.98 -19.77 2.27
N HIS A 106 -0.60 -19.04 3.32
CA HIS A 106 0.77 -19.11 3.83
C HIS A 106 1.14 -20.49 4.38
N ASN A 107 0.21 -21.19 5.03
CA ASN A 107 0.43 -22.58 5.45
C ASN A 107 0.52 -23.54 4.25
N TYR A 108 -0.34 -23.37 3.25
CA TYR A 108 -0.30 -24.18 2.03
C TYR A 108 1.00 -23.96 1.24
N VAL A 109 1.48 -22.73 1.15
CA VAL A 109 2.75 -22.40 0.46
C VAL A 109 3.96 -23.08 1.11
N LYS A 110 3.94 -23.31 2.42
CA LYS A 110 4.99 -24.06 3.12
C LYS A 110 4.96 -25.57 2.86
N ASN A 111 3.87 -26.10 2.29
CA ASN A 111 3.75 -27.53 2.02
C ASN A 111 4.62 -27.92 0.81
N ALA A 112 5.39 -29.01 0.93
CA ALA A 112 6.23 -29.54 -0.15
C ALA A 112 5.45 -29.81 -1.45
N SER A 113 4.17 -30.19 -1.35
CA SER A 113 3.28 -30.38 -2.50
C SER A 113 3.01 -29.07 -3.27
N PHE A 114 2.98 -27.92 -2.59
CA PHE A 114 2.84 -26.64 -3.29
C PHE A 114 4.12 -26.28 -4.02
N ALA A 115 5.28 -26.46 -3.38
CA ALA A 115 6.57 -26.22 -4.01
C ALA A 115 6.75 -27.05 -5.30
N SER A 116 6.34 -28.33 -5.28
CA SER A 116 6.38 -29.18 -6.48
C SER A 116 5.41 -28.68 -7.56
N LYS A 117 4.21 -28.21 -7.21
CA LYS A 117 3.26 -27.62 -8.18
C LYS A 117 3.78 -26.33 -8.81
N VAL A 118 4.40 -25.44 -8.02
CA VAL A 118 5.03 -24.22 -8.54
C VAL A 118 6.19 -24.56 -9.47
N HIS A 119 6.98 -25.57 -9.13
CA HIS A 119 8.05 -26.08 -9.97
C HIS A 119 7.52 -26.58 -11.31
N SER A 120 6.53 -27.50 -11.31
CA SER A 120 5.92 -28.01 -12.55
C SER A 120 5.29 -26.91 -13.41
N PHE A 121 4.64 -25.92 -12.78
CA PHE A 121 4.12 -24.76 -13.50
C PHE A 121 5.24 -23.91 -14.12
N GLY A 122 6.37 -23.75 -13.43
CA GLY A 122 7.53 -23.06 -13.94
C GLY A 122 8.17 -23.75 -15.16
N GLU A 123 8.24 -25.07 -15.15
CA GLU A 123 8.69 -25.86 -16.30
C GLU A 123 7.73 -25.69 -17.49
N PHE A 124 6.43 -25.84 -17.26
CA PHE A 124 5.41 -25.60 -18.28
C PHE A 124 5.49 -24.19 -18.90
N MET A 125 5.66 -23.15 -18.07
CA MET A 125 5.78 -21.76 -18.55
C MET A 125 7.06 -21.51 -19.35
N ARG A 126 8.16 -22.21 -19.03
CA ARG A 126 9.40 -22.16 -19.83
C ARG A 126 9.18 -22.78 -21.21
N ASP A 127 8.44 -23.88 -21.26
CA ASP A 127 8.24 -24.66 -22.47
C ASP A 127 7.23 -24.00 -23.45
N ILE A 128 6.32 -23.15 -22.96
CA ILE A 128 5.33 -22.40 -23.77
C ILE A 128 5.89 -21.12 -24.44
N PHE A 129 7.13 -21.14 -24.93
CA PHE A 129 7.75 -20.10 -25.78
C PHE A 129 7.95 -18.69 -25.17
N LEU A 130 7.24 -18.27 -24.12
CA LEU A 130 7.35 -16.90 -23.56
C LEU A 130 8.69 -16.66 -22.83
N PHE A 131 9.38 -17.72 -22.41
CA PHE A 131 10.58 -17.63 -21.57
C PHE A 131 11.70 -18.60 -21.95
N TYR A 132 11.70 -19.17 -23.17
CA TYR A 132 12.68 -20.19 -23.59
C TYR A 132 14.14 -19.72 -23.43
N ASN A 133 14.39 -18.42 -23.55
CA ASN A 133 15.72 -17.81 -23.40
C ASN A 133 16.05 -17.36 -21.96
N LEU A 134 15.14 -17.52 -21.00
CA LEU A 134 15.42 -17.17 -19.61
C LEU A 134 16.18 -18.30 -18.91
N ASN A 135 17.12 -17.92 -18.05
CA ASN A 135 17.70 -18.90 -17.14
C ASN A 135 16.61 -19.46 -16.20
N TYR A 136 16.81 -20.70 -15.77
CA TYR A 136 15.86 -21.45 -14.95
C TYR A 136 15.43 -20.72 -13.67
N LYS A 137 16.37 -20.02 -13.01
CA LYS A 137 16.09 -19.25 -11.79
C LYS A 137 15.11 -18.10 -12.05
N THR A 138 15.32 -17.33 -13.11
CA THR A 138 14.43 -16.23 -13.51
C THR A 138 13.04 -16.75 -13.88
N ALA A 139 12.96 -17.83 -14.65
CA ALA A 139 11.68 -18.45 -15.02
C ALA A 139 10.89 -18.92 -13.78
N THR A 140 11.58 -19.53 -12.81
CA THR A 140 10.97 -19.98 -11.54
C THR A 140 10.42 -18.80 -10.72
N VAL A 141 11.18 -17.70 -10.63
CA VAL A 141 10.74 -16.48 -9.92
C VAL A 141 9.50 -15.89 -10.58
N ILE A 142 9.50 -15.72 -11.90
CA ILE A 142 8.34 -15.17 -12.62
C ILE A 142 7.12 -16.07 -12.43
N SER A 143 7.28 -17.38 -12.59
CA SER A 143 6.19 -18.35 -12.48
C SER A 143 5.60 -18.42 -11.08
N GLY A 144 6.44 -18.35 -10.04
CA GLY A 144 6.00 -18.27 -8.65
C GLY A 144 5.19 -17.00 -8.36
N ASN A 145 5.65 -15.84 -8.85
CA ASN A 145 4.89 -14.59 -8.73
C ASN A 145 3.59 -14.62 -9.52
N LEU A 146 3.59 -15.18 -10.73
CA LEU A 146 2.38 -15.31 -11.56
C LEU A 146 1.34 -16.21 -10.89
N MET A 147 1.76 -17.36 -10.35
CA MET A 147 0.88 -18.25 -9.59
C MET A 147 0.29 -17.53 -8.37
N ASN A 148 1.10 -16.75 -7.65
CA ASN A 148 0.62 -15.94 -6.53
C ASN A 148 -0.42 -14.92 -6.99
N ALA A 149 -0.16 -14.19 -8.07
CA ALA A 149 -1.11 -13.24 -8.65
C ALA A 149 -2.43 -13.89 -9.05
N ILE A 150 -2.40 -15.10 -9.63
CA ILE A 150 -3.60 -15.88 -9.97
C ILE A 150 -4.39 -16.23 -8.70
N ILE A 151 -3.72 -16.79 -7.69
CA ILE A 151 -4.35 -17.18 -6.42
C ILE A 151 -5.00 -15.97 -5.75
N VAL A 152 -4.27 -14.86 -5.60
CA VAL A 152 -4.79 -13.63 -4.99
C VAL A 152 -5.94 -13.06 -5.80
N THR A 153 -5.84 -13.06 -7.13
CA THR A 153 -6.93 -12.55 -7.99
C THR A 153 -8.21 -13.36 -7.79
N ILE A 154 -8.12 -14.69 -7.75
CA ILE A 154 -9.27 -15.58 -7.57
C ILE A 154 -9.85 -15.46 -6.15
N LEU A 155 -9.00 -15.47 -5.13
CA LEU A 155 -9.46 -15.56 -3.73
C LEU A 155 -9.81 -14.21 -3.11
N ILE A 156 -9.28 -13.10 -3.63
CA ILE A 156 -9.44 -11.76 -3.05
C ILE A 156 -10.05 -10.78 -4.06
N THR A 157 -9.41 -10.55 -5.20
CA THR A 157 -9.83 -9.50 -6.15
C THR A 157 -11.21 -9.77 -6.73
N ILE A 158 -11.47 -10.98 -7.23
CA ILE A 158 -12.78 -11.35 -7.81
C ILE A 158 -13.90 -11.25 -6.78
N PRO A 159 -13.81 -11.85 -5.58
CA PRO A 159 -14.81 -11.67 -4.52
C PRO A 159 -15.08 -10.20 -4.18
N MET A 160 -14.04 -9.37 -4.11
CA MET A 160 -14.21 -7.93 -3.86
C MET A 160 -14.98 -7.23 -4.99
N ILE A 161 -14.65 -7.53 -6.25
CA ILE A 161 -15.39 -7.01 -7.41
C ILE A 161 -16.85 -7.47 -7.36
N LEU A 162 -17.12 -8.74 -7.03
CA LEU A 162 -18.47 -9.27 -6.88
C LEU A 162 -19.25 -8.53 -5.79
N ILE A 163 -18.65 -8.25 -4.62
CA ILE A 163 -19.27 -7.45 -3.57
C ILE A 163 -19.70 -6.08 -4.11
N TYR A 164 -18.83 -5.38 -4.84
CA TYR A 164 -19.18 -4.09 -5.44
C TYR A 164 -20.34 -4.19 -6.45
N VAL A 165 -20.30 -5.21 -7.32
CA VAL A 165 -21.34 -5.44 -8.33
C VAL A 165 -22.68 -5.74 -7.66
N LEU A 166 -22.70 -6.60 -6.64
CA LEU A 166 -23.91 -6.94 -5.87
C LEU A 166 -24.50 -5.74 -5.12
N MET A 167 -23.65 -4.81 -4.68
CA MET A 167 -24.08 -3.53 -4.08
C MET A 167 -24.47 -2.47 -5.13
N GLY A 168 -24.36 -2.80 -6.43
CA GLY A 168 -24.71 -1.93 -7.54
C GLY A 168 -23.78 -0.73 -7.71
N TYR A 169 -22.50 -0.89 -7.42
CA TYR A 169 -21.47 0.11 -7.74
C TYR A 169 -20.92 -0.10 -9.16
N LYS A 170 -20.73 1.01 -9.86
CA LYS A 170 -20.00 1.05 -11.14
C LYS A 170 -18.50 1.16 -10.88
N PHE A 171 -17.66 0.91 -11.89
CA PHE A 171 -16.19 1.04 -11.82
C PHE A 171 -15.70 2.32 -11.12
N ARG A 172 -16.31 3.48 -11.40
CA ARG A 172 -15.97 4.76 -10.74
C ARG A 172 -16.23 4.74 -9.23
N GLY A 173 -17.28 4.06 -8.79
CA GLY A 173 -17.61 3.86 -7.37
C GLY A 173 -16.67 2.88 -6.65
N MET A 174 -15.89 2.11 -7.40
CA MET A 174 -14.81 1.26 -6.86
C MET A 174 -13.48 2.02 -6.74
N GLY A 175 -13.43 3.28 -7.21
CA GLY A 175 -12.22 4.09 -7.22
C GLY A 175 -11.42 4.04 -8.52
N PHE A 176 -11.90 3.41 -9.60
CA PHE A 176 -11.29 3.54 -10.93
C PHE A 176 -11.71 4.86 -11.58
N ASN A 177 -11.16 5.96 -11.06
CA ASN A 177 -11.36 7.32 -11.55
C ASN A 177 -10.14 7.76 -12.38
N ARG A 178 -9.83 9.07 -12.40
CA ARG A 178 -8.68 9.59 -13.15
C ARG A 178 -7.39 8.92 -12.70
N GLY A 179 -6.48 8.63 -13.62
CA GLY A 179 -5.22 7.95 -13.31
C GLY A 179 -4.16 8.82 -12.62
N HIS A 180 -4.34 10.14 -12.58
CA HIS A 180 -3.36 11.13 -12.06
C HIS A 180 -1.91 10.83 -12.49
N TRP A 181 -1.72 10.48 -13.77
CA TRP A 181 -0.46 9.91 -14.30
C TRP A 181 0.80 10.71 -13.97
N LYS A 182 0.74 12.05 -14.01
CA LYS A 182 1.86 12.91 -13.63
C LYS A 182 2.28 12.71 -12.17
N LEU A 183 1.32 12.67 -11.24
CA LEU A 183 1.58 12.41 -9.83
C LEU A 183 2.13 11.00 -9.64
N THR A 184 1.51 10.00 -10.26
CA THR A 184 1.94 8.60 -10.19
C THR A 184 3.39 8.43 -10.66
N PHE A 185 3.76 9.06 -11.78
CA PHE A 185 5.12 9.03 -12.29
C PHE A 185 6.12 9.68 -11.33
N VAL A 186 5.80 10.85 -10.77
CA VAL A 186 6.66 11.54 -9.78
C VAL A 186 6.87 10.67 -8.54
N LEU A 187 5.82 10.07 -8.00
CA LEU A 187 5.89 9.22 -6.81
C LEU A 187 6.76 7.98 -7.06
N ILE A 188 6.54 7.27 -8.18
CA ILE A 188 7.35 6.09 -8.54
C ILE A 188 8.81 6.50 -8.79
N ALA A 189 9.06 7.58 -9.54
CA ALA A 189 10.41 8.02 -9.86
C ALA A 189 11.22 8.38 -8.60
N LEU A 190 10.61 9.13 -7.67
CA LEU A 190 11.28 9.47 -6.40
C LEU A 190 11.51 8.22 -5.53
N SER A 191 10.57 7.26 -5.52
CA SER A 191 10.79 5.98 -4.84
C SER A 191 11.91 5.16 -5.47
N VAL A 192 12.03 5.14 -6.79
CA VAL A 192 13.15 4.51 -7.51
C VAL A 192 14.47 5.16 -7.11
N LEU A 193 14.54 6.50 -7.08
CA LEU A 193 15.75 7.21 -6.66
C LEU A 193 16.14 6.86 -5.21
N LEU A 194 15.17 6.78 -4.29
CA LEU A 194 15.42 6.33 -2.93
C LEU A 194 15.90 4.87 -2.87
N GLY A 195 15.32 3.99 -3.70
CA GLY A 195 15.77 2.61 -3.84
C GLY A 195 17.19 2.48 -4.39
N ILE A 196 17.58 3.32 -5.36
CA ILE A 196 18.96 3.40 -5.86
C ILE A 196 19.91 3.82 -4.74
N TYR A 197 19.55 4.85 -3.98
CA TYR A 197 20.33 5.35 -2.85
C TYR A 197 20.59 4.25 -1.80
N GLU A 198 19.56 3.47 -1.45
CA GLU A 198 19.64 2.34 -0.52
C GLU A 198 20.25 1.05 -1.14
N GLY A 199 20.62 1.09 -2.43
CA GLY A 199 21.32 -0.01 -3.10
C GLY A 199 20.44 -1.19 -3.55
N LEU A 200 19.13 -0.98 -3.76
CA LEU A 200 18.18 -2.00 -4.23
C LEU A 200 18.67 -2.70 -5.51
N TYR A 201 19.20 -1.93 -6.46
CA TYR A 201 19.62 -2.41 -7.77
C TYR A 201 20.98 -3.11 -7.80
N LYS A 202 21.71 -3.16 -6.68
CA LYS A 202 22.93 -3.96 -6.58
C LYS A 202 22.63 -5.47 -6.53
N LYS A 203 21.36 -5.84 -6.27
CA LYS A 203 20.96 -7.21 -5.91
C LYS A 203 20.12 -7.91 -6.97
N ALA A 204 19.63 -7.22 -8.01
CA ALA A 204 18.68 -7.79 -8.97
C ALA A 204 18.79 -7.19 -10.38
N ASP A 205 18.46 -8.01 -11.38
CA ASP A 205 18.35 -7.59 -12.79
C ASP A 205 17.14 -6.67 -12.99
N TYR A 206 17.36 -5.47 -13.50
CA TYR A 206 16.30 -4.48 -13.71
C TYR A 206 15.19 -4.95 -14.66
N LYS A 207 15.50 -5.80 -15.65
CA LYS A 207 14.49 -6.33 -16.56
C LYS A 207 13.52 -7.25 -15.83
N LEU A 208 14.05 -8.09 -14.95
CA LEU A 208 13.25 -8.95 -14.08
C LEU A 208 12.39 -8.12 -13.13
N LEU A 209 12.94 -7.05 -12.54
CA LEU A 209 12.19 -6.17 -11.64
C LEU A 209 10.99 -5.52 -12.34
N ILE A 210 11.13 -5.09 -13.59
CA ILE A 210 10.02 -4.51 -14.36
C ILE A 210 8.91 -5.55 -14.60
N VAL A 211 9.26 -6.78 -14.99
CA VAL A 211 8.27 -7.85 -15.18
C VAL A 211 7.56 -8.19 -13.87
N VAL A 212 8.33 -8.36 -12.78
CA VAL A 212 7.80 -8.66 -11.45
C VAL A 212 6.90 -7.52 -10.96
N TYR A 213 7.24 -6.26 -11.22
CA TYR A 213 6.41 -5.11 -10.89
C TYR A 213 5.00 -5.20 -11.51
N PHE A 214 4.90 -5.51 -12.81
CA PHE A 214 3.60 -5.66 -13.46
C PHE A 214 2.79 -6.83 -12.89
N ILE A 215 3.44 -7.92 -12.49
CA ILE A 215 2.77 -9.04 -11.82
C ILE A 215 2.29 -8.63 -10.43
N HIS A 216 3.08 -7.86 -9.69
CA HIS A 216 2.75 -7.42 -8.33
C HIS A 216 1.57 -6.45 -8.27
N ILE A 217 1.25 -5.75 -9.38
CA ILE A 217 -0.03 -5.05 -9.50
C ILE A 217 -1.20 -6.00 -9.17
N PHE A 218 -1.12 -7.30 -9.48
CA PHE A 218 -2.18 -8.26 -9.18
C PHE A 218 -1.98 -9.04 -7.87
N ILE A 219 -0.85 -8.87 -7.18
CA ILE A 219 -0.56 -9.52 -5.89
C ILE A 219 -0.95 -8.62 -4.73
N ASN A 220 -0.47 -7.37 -4.72
CA ASN A 220 -0.71 -6.43 -3.61
C ASN A 220 -1.35 -5.13 -4.11
N GLY A 221 -0.86 -4.55 -5.22
CA GLY A 221 -1.29 -3.24 -5.69
C GLY A 221 -2.82 -3.13 -5.89
N LEU A 222 -3.40 -3.93 -6.78
CA LEU A 222 -4.82 -3.92 -7.09
C LEU A 222 -5.69 -4.48 -5.95
N PRO A 223 -5.47 -5.72 -5.46
CA PRO A 223 -6.34 -6.32 -4.44
C PRO A 223 -6.42 -5.47 -3.17
N GLU A 224 -5.27 -4.99 -2.67
CA GLU A 224 -5.23 -4.23 -1.43
C GLU A 224 -5.75 -2.80 -1.61
N GLU A 225 -5.39 -2.10 -2.69
CA GLU A 225 -5.92 -0.74 -2.91
C GLU A 225 -7.42 -0.75 -3.21
N LEU A 226 -7.92 -1.74 -3.94
CA LEU A 226 -9.35 -1.89 -4.21
C LEU A 226 -10.14 -2.10 -2.91
N PHE A 227 -9.64 -2.95 -2.02
CA PHE A 227 -10.29 -3.23 -0.74
C PHE A 227 -10.09 -2.08 0.27
N TYR A 228 -8.86 -1.76 0.64
CA TYR A 228 -8.61 -0.82 1.73
C TYR A 228 -8.96 0.62 1.36
N ARG A 229 -8.66 1.07 0.14
CA ARG A 229 -8.85 2.48 -0.28
C ARG A 229 -10.18 2.65 -0.98
N GLY A 230 -10.44 1.84 -2.01
CA GLY A 230 -11.70 1.88 -2.74
C GLY A 230 -12.90 1.62 -1.83
N PHE A 231 -12.85 0.52 -1.08
CA PHE A 231 -14.00 0.05 -0.31
C PHE A 231 -13.97 0.56 1.13
N LEU A 232 -13.08 0.05 1.96
CA LEU A 232 -13.11 0.21 3.40
C LEU A 232 -12.99 1.69 3.84
N LEU A 233 -12.00 2.42 3.33
CA LEU A 233 -11.76 3.82 3.68
C LEU A 233 -12.95 4.73 3.36
N SER A 234 -13.60 4.58 2.20
CA SER A 234 -14.76 5.40 1.84
C SER A 234 -15.98 5.13 2.73
N ARG A 235 -16.18 3.89 3.19
CA ARG A 235 -17.26 3.53 4.14
C ARG A 235 -16.95 4.03 5.55
N LEU A 236 -15.70 3.90 6.00
CA LEU A 236 -15.26 4.47 7.27
C LEU A 236 -15.43 5.99 7.28
N GLU A 237 -15.08 6.67 6.18
CA GLU A 237 -15.28 8.12 6.04
C GLU A 237 -16.76 8.50 6.16
N ALA A 238 -17.65 7.77 5.50
CA ALA A 238 -19.09 8.00 5.56
C ALA A 238 -19.70 7.72 6.95
N VAL A 239 -19.20 6.72 7.69
CA VAL A 239 -19.71 6.38 9.03
C VAL A 239 -19.18 7.34 10.10
N LEU A 240 -17.90 7.73 10.01
CA LEU A 240 -17.26 8.58 11.01
C LEU A 240 -17.45 10.07 10.77
N ASN A 241 -17.89 10.47 9.57
CA ASN A 241 -17.92 11.87 9.11
C ASN A 241 -16.59 12.60 9.31
N ASN A 242 -15.47 11.87 9.25
CA ASN A 242 -14.12 12.40 9.42
C ASN A 242 -13.12 11.55 8.64
N SER A 243 -12.62 12.10 7.53
CA SER A 243 -11.70 11.43 6.61
C SER A 243 -10.37 11.04 7.25
N LEU A 244 -9.86 11.84 8.19
CA LEU A 244 -8.56 11.56 8.83
C LEU A 244 -8.68 10.48 9.90
N ASN A 245 -9.79 10.43 10.65
CA ASN A 245 -10.05 9.31 11.53
C ASN A 245 -10.24 8.01 10.73
N ALA A 246 -10.99 8.07 9.63
CA ALA A 246 -11.16 6.94 8.72
C ALA A 246 -9.83 6.46 8.13
N LEU A 247 -8.94 7.40 7.76
CA LEU A 247 -7.60 7.09 7.28
C LEU A 247 -6.77 6.33 8.31
N VAL A 248 -6.75 6.77 9.57
CA VAL A 248 -6.01 6.09 10.63
C VAL A 248 -6.54 4.68 10.86
N ILE A 249 -7.86 4.51 11.00
CA ILE A 249 -8.45 3.18 11.21
C ILE A 249 -8.18 2.26 10.01
N SER A 250 -8.34 2.76 8.79
CA SER A 250 -8.02 1.98 7.59
C SER A 250 -6.54 1.60 7.51
N SER A 251 -5.65 2.45 8.01
CA SER A 251 -4.20 2.19 8.02
C SER A 251 -3.84 1.13 9.06
N ILE A 252 -4.48 1.16 10.23
CA ILE A 252 -4.35 0.11 11.26
C ILE A 252 -4.84 -1.23 10.72
N LEU A 253 -6.02 -1.26 10.07
CA LEU A 253 -6.57 -2.49 9.48
C LEU A 253 -5.71 -3.01 8.31
N PHE A 254 -5.11 -2.11 7.54
CA PHE A 254 -4.13 -2.46 6.51
C PHE A 254 -2.91 -3.16 7.12
N SER A 255 -2.28 -2.56 8.14
CA SER A 255 -1.14 -3.18 8.84
C SER A 255 -1.54 -4.50 9.52
N ALA A 256 -2.72 -4.57 10.14
CA ALA A 256 -3.25 -5.78 10.76
C ALA A 256 -3.48 -6.92 9.75
N GLY A 257 -3.81 -6.60 8.49
CA GLY A 257 -3.89 -7.56 7.40
C GLY A 257 -2.62 -8.38 7.18
N HIS A 258 -1.47 -7.87 7.64
CA HIS A 258 -0.16 -8.50 7.48
C HIS A 258 0.25 -9.38 8.69
N ILE A 259 -0.55 -9.44 9.76
CA ILE A 259 -0.25 -10.29 10.92
C ILE A 259 -0.02 -11.76 10.53
N PRO A 260 -0.86 -12.40 9.68
CA PRO A 260 -0.64 -13.78 9.27
C PRO A 260 0.72 -14.02 8.61
N SER A 261 1.17 -13.13 7.73
CA SER A 261 2.46 -13.28 7.06
C SER A 261 3.62 -13.05 8.03
N ARG A 262 3.53 -12.08 8.96
CA ARG A 262 4.52 -11.87 10.03
C ARG A 262 4.71 -13.12 10.87
N VAL A 263 3.62 -13.75 11.32
CA VAL A 263 3.69 -14.93 12.19
C VAL A 263 4.11 -16.18 11.41
N ILE A 264 3.47 -16.45 10.27
CA ILE A 264 3.67 -17.71 9.54
C ILE A 264 4.92 -17.63 8.67
N GLN A 265 5.01 -16.64 7.78
CA GLN A 265 6.10 -16.57 6.80
C GLN A 265 7.41 -16.08 7.43
N TYR A 266 7.35 -15.06 8.29
CA TYR A 266 8.54 -14.47 8.91
C TYR A 266 8.84 -15.01 10.32
N ASN A 267 8.08 -16.01 10.78
CA ASN A 267 8.26 -16.67 12.09
C ASN A 267 8.37 -15.69 13.27
N SER A 268 7.69 -14.54 13.19
CA SER A 268 7.65 -13.55 14.26
C SER A 268 6.69 -13.99 15.36
N SER A 269 6.92 -13.58 16.61
CA SER A 269 5.96 -13.82 17.68
C SER A 269 4.65 -13.07 17.41
N ILE A 270 3.52 -13.62 17.87
CA ILE A 270 2.22 -12.95 17.72
C ILE A 270 2.22 -11.58 18.41
N TRP A 271 2.90 -11.43 19.54
CA TRP A 271 3.04 -10.16 20.25
C TRP A 271 3.81 -9.13 19.43
N TYR A 272 4.92 -9.53 18.79
CA TYR A 272 5.65 -8.67 17.87
C TYR A 272 4.74 -8.21 16.73
N ALA A 273 4.02 -9.15 16.09
CA ALA A 273 3.15 -8.84 14.96
C ALA A 273 2.00 -7.89 15.33
N LEU A 274 1.41 -8.05 16.52
CA LEU A 274 0.35 -7.16 17.03
C LEU A 274 0.88 -5.75 17.33
N LEU A 275 2.08 -5.63 17.89
CA LEU A 275 2.70 -4.34 18.12
C LEU A 275 3.11 -3.68 16.80
N ASP A 276 3.65 -4.44 15.84
CA ASP A 276 4.08 -3.94 14.52
C ASP A 276 2.95 -3.25 13.75
N VAL A 277 1.68 -3.58 14.02
CA VAL A 277 0.50 -2.89 13.46
C VAL A 277 0.55 -1.37 13.67
N PHE A 278 1.06 -0.93 14.82
CA PHE A 278 1.16 0.49 15.18
C PHE A 278 2.51 1.10 14.85
N SER A 279 3.50 0.29 14.44
CA SER A 279 4.87 0.77 14.19
C SER A 279 4.90 1.82 13.07
N LEU A 280 5.72 2.85 13.25
CA LEU A 280 6.05 3.84 12.23
C LEU A 280 7.33 3.51 11.45
N GLU A 281 7.80 2.26 11.52
CA GLU A 281 8.89 1.80 10.67
C GLU A 281 8.50 1.95 9.19
N GLN A 282 7.26 1.61 8.80
CA GLN A 282 6.78 1.76 7.42
C GLN A 282 5.29 2.17 7.39
N PRO A 283 4.95 3.46 7.57
CA PRO A 283 3.56 3.93 7.63
C PRO A 283 2.89 4.02 6.25
N THR A 284 3.01 2.99 5.42
CA THR A 284 2.49 2.94 4.04
C THR A 284 0.97 3.04 3.97
N GLY A 285 0.29 2.46 4.96
CA GLY A 285 -1.16 2.60 5.18
C GLY A 285 -1.63 4.04 5.07
N LEU A 286 -0.98 4.94 5.83
CA LEU A 286 -1.31 6.35 5.93
C LEU A 286 -1.10 7.09 4.60
N ILE A 287 0.05 6.88 3.93
CA ILE A 287 0.37 7.69 2.75
C ILE A 287 -0.45 7.29 1.54
N TRP A 288 -0.70 5.99 1.32
CA TRP A 288 -1.54 5.53 0.22
C TRP A 288 -3.02 5.85 0.48
N GLY A 289 -3.48 5.77 1.73
CA GLY A 289 -4.82 6.24 2.08
C GLY A 289 -4.98 7.76 1.89
N TYR A 290 -3.96 8.57 2.24
CA TYR A 290 -3.96 10.00 1.96
C TYR A 290 -3.96 10.30 0.46
N LEU A 291 -3.17 9.57 -0.33
CA LEU A 291 -3.19 9.65 -1.80
C LEU A 291 -4.60 9.38 -2.34
N TYR A 292 -5.29 8.36 -1.82
CA TYR A 292 -6.68 8.10 -2.19
C TYR A 292 -7.63 9.23 -1.78
N LEU A 293 -7.55 9.78 -0.56
CA LEU A 293 -8.41 10.89 -0.14
C LEU A 293 -8.28 12.12 -1.04
N ARG A 294 -7.09 12.35 -1.61
CA ARG A 294 -6.78 13.48 -2.49
C ARG A 294 -7.14 13.25 -3.95
N THR A 295 -7.14 12.01 -4.42
CA THR A 295 -7.38 11.68 -5.83
C THR A 295 -8.73 11.03 -6.09
N ARG A 296 -9.33 10.44 -5.05
CA ARG A 296 -10.46 9.50 -5.10
C ARG A 296 -10.27 8.43 -6.17
N SER A 297 -9.01 8.05 -6.41
CA SER A 297 -8.60 7.07 -7.40
C SER A 297 -7.68 6.06 -6.78
N ILE A 298 -7.94 4.77 -7.01
CA ILE A 298 -7.03 3.71 -6.56
C ILE A 298 -5.86 3.53 -7.54
N ILE A 299 -5.91 4.08 -8.76
CA ILE A 299 -4.88 3.84 -9.79
C ILE A 299 -3.50 4.36 -9.37
N PRO A 300 -3.33 5.59 -8.84
CA PRO A 300 -2.04 6.07 -8.35
C PRO A 300 -1.51 5.22 -7.20
N GLY A 301 -2.39 4.86 -6.25
CA GLY A 301 -2.06 3.99 -5.12
C GLY A 301 -1.62 2.61 -5.60
N MET A 302 -2.38 1.98 -6.49
CA MET A 302 -2.13 0.64 -7.03
C MET A 302 -0.76 0.52 -7.67
N LEU A 303 -0.41 1.48 -8.53
CA LEU A 303 0.86 1.49 -9.24
C LEU A 303 2.03 1.83 -8.32
N TRP A 304 1.87 2.83 -7.44
CA TRP A 304 2.93 3.20 -6.52
C TRP A 304 3.16 2.14 -5.43
N HIS A 305 2.10 1.52 -4.93
CA HIS A 305 2.15 0.39 -4.01
C HIS A 305 2.89 -0.80 -4.63
N ALA A 306 2.51 -1.23 -5.84
CA ALA A 306 3.23 -2.33 -6.52
C ALA A 306 4.71 -2.02 -6.75
N SER A 307 5.10 -0.74 -6.82
CA SER A 307 6.52 -0.35 -6.99
C SER A 307 7.35 -0.53 -5.72
N PHE A 308 6.72 -0.54 -4.54
CA PHE A 308 7.41 -0.60 -3.26
C PHE A 308 8.16 -1.92 -3.08
N THR A 309 9.44 -1.84 -2.72
CA THR A 309 10.42 -2.95 -2.58
C THR A 309 10.79 -3.68 -3.88
N ILE A 310 10.19 -3.33 -5.02
CA ILE A 310 10.49 -3.91 -6.33
C ILE A 310 11.28 -2.93 -7.19
N LEU A 311 10.69 -1.76 -7.46
CA LEU A 311 11.33 -0.70 -8.21
C LEU A 311 11.96 0.34 -7.28
N GLY A 312 11.38 0.56 -6.10
CA GLY A 312 11.85 1.62 -5.23
C GLY A 312 11.48 1.42 -3.78
N LEU A 313 11.94 2.35 -2.95
CA LEU A 313 11.56 2.44 -1.55
C LEU A 313 10.74 3.70 -1.31
N ILE A 314 9.82 3.64 -0.34
CA ILE A 314 9.01 4.80 0.08
C ILE A 314 9.52 5.32 1.43
N PHE A 315 9.99 4.42 2.27
CA PHE A 315 10.51 4.66 3.60
C PHE A 315 11.85 3.96 3.76
N LEU A 316 12.65 4.44 4.71
CA LEU A 316 13.92 3.85 5.08
C LEU A 316 13.67 2.58 5.89
N GLY A 317 14.46 1.54 5.62
CA GLY A 317 14.56 0.34 6.45
C GLY A 317 15.56 0.52 7.59
N LEU A 318 15.53 -0.43 8.52
CA LEU A 318 16.64 -0.69 9.44
C LEU A 318 17.76 -1.49 8.78
#